data_AF-A0A285PVB3-F1
#
_entry.id   AF-A0A285PVB3-F1
#
_cell.length_a   1.000
_cell.length_b   1.000
_cell.length_c   1.000
_cell.angle_alpha   90.00
_cell.angle_beta   90.00
_cell.angle_gamma   90.00
#
_symmetry.space_group_name_H-M   'P 1'
#
loop_
_entity.id
_entity.type
_entity.pdbx_description
1 polymer ?
#
loop_
_entity_poly.entity_id
_entity_poly.type
_entity_poly.pdbx_seq_one_letter_code
_entity_poly.pdbx_strand_id
1 'polypeptide(L)'
;MKKVKDSRKRWKQLVTMLLVAALLVTGTPDIVGLASEGTQEQVTTAADQSEGTQAEGQAEAAQEEAISEEPVEQQDTSAQQDTAAKQENTEKNIENRSTAGTTERSENSQNSHEKDKAASGVKSGGSSTSKVRETEKNTKDKDTKTEYTYRGSAIQAKVTLKDAKDLSDEADLRVKQTTVANKIKTQIINKAVGEENTQLVDSVRAYDLSFILNGKSVDPSGSMQVTLANLGTKSGQNTLIYQVTDDGQVKNTDAVRTGSDAMQFAAKSLCTYVVLTYTTVSDVNGNDITTLYPAMVTAAQTQLESKEDGNVPVESWTRTNTPLVLKDTTGKKALAWTWSDIAGIDLSLENDSQIWNGSRSYGKHTSTSLKNGRVTAKSGKLYDSALWKNEGKAGKDTTITRIRGEFTITDKNKNNYAYTLKPVTDSENIYAKDNMFVFVYPKDVELTDDNYMDYLAFWTGSLADAGEKERTFHGRTASNYTQRTPVENVSVLTDGWHMTAASNNAGSIIASTDASDYYVDVISTTDSSNGGMYRFKLVKEKKEKTQFTFRNLDTNAKTGKGGAVFELYKDGVHYSAQSEDKEGRVTFNIVKPEGSDTDVYTLKETKAPEGYDNGMLPFR
;
A
#
# COMPACT_ATOMS: atom_id res chain seq x y z
N MET A 1 -6.95 27.85 2.03
CA MET A 1 -7.80 26.64 2.13
C MET A 1 -8.89 26.53 1.06
N LYS A 2 -9.74 27.54 0.80
CA LYS A 2 -10.79 27.49 -0.26
C LYS A 2 -10.26 27.16 -1.67
N LYS A 3 -9.15 27.79 -2.09
CA LYS A 3 -8.52 27.57 -3.40
C LYS A 3 -8.00 26.14 -3.65
N VAL A 4 -7.65 25.39 -2.61
CA VAL A 4 -7.14 24.00 -2.72
C VAL A 4 -8.27 22.97 -2.75
N LYS A 5 -9.42 23.27 -2.11
CA LYS A 5 -10.63 22.46 -2.25
C LYS A 5 -11.26 22.63 -3.64
N ASP A 6 -11.26 23.85 -4.19
CA ASP A 6 -11.77 24.11 -5.55
C ASP A 6 -10.91 23.51 -6.66
N SER A 7 -9.58 23.45 -6.49
CA SER A 7 -8.70 22.79 -7.46
C SER A 7 -8.92 21.27 -7.50
N ARG A 8 -9.07 20.62 -6.33
CA ARG A 8 -9.44 19.20 -6.24
C ARG A 8 -10.80 18.91 -6.87
N LYS A 9 -11.80 19.77 -6.65
CA LYS A 9 -13.14 19.60 -7.24
C LYS A 9 -13.13 19.74 -8.77
N ARG A 10 -12.35 20.67 -9.31
CA ARG A 10 -12.16 20.85 -10.77
C ARG A 10 -11.38 19.69 -11.40
N TRP A 11 -10.38 19.15 -10.70
CA TRP A 11 -9.64 17.98 -11.14
C TRP A 11 -10.53 16.73 -11.17
N LYS A 12 -11.39 16.55 -10.17
CA LYS A 12 -12.42 15.49 -10.13
C LYS A 12 -13.37 15.55 -11.33
N GLN A 13 -13.85 16.74 -11.71
CA GLN A 13 -14.72 16.89 -12.89
C GLN A 13 -14.02 16.57 -14.23
N LEU A 14 -12.74 16.92 -14.37
CA LEU A 14 -11.96 16.64 -15.58
C LEU A 14 -11.68 15.14 -15.77
N VAL A 15 -11.36 14.42 -14.69
CA VAL A 15 -11.09 12.98 -14.73
C VAL A 15 -12.36 12.18 -15.05
N THR A 16 -13.51 12.56 -14.48
CA THR A 16 -14.80 11.93 -14.81
C THR A 16 -15.20 12.13 -16.27
N MET A 17 -14.95 13.32 -16.85
CA MET A 17 -15.20 13.57 -18.28
C MET A 17 -14.30 12.74 -19.20
N LEU A 18 -13.04 12.52 -18.83
CA LEU A 18 -12.10 11.69 -19.59
C LEU A 18 -12.49 10.20 -19.59
N LEU A 19 -13.03 9.70 -18.49
CA LEU A 19 -13.55 8.33 -18.38
C LEU A 19 -14.80 8.09 -19.23
N VAL A 20 -15.74 9.04 -19.26
CA VAL A 20 -16.94 8.96 -20.11
C VAL A 20 -16.56 8.98 -21.60
N ALA A 21 -15.54 9.75 -21.98
CA ALA A 21 -15.04 9.78 -23.35
C ALA A 21 -14.32 8.47 -23.76
N ALA A 22 -13.60 7.82 -22.83
CA ALA A 22 -12.93 6.54 -23.11
C ALA A 22 -13.92 5.39 -23.28
N LEU A 23 -15.02 5.37 -22.50
CA LEU A 23 -16.09 4.37 -22.61
C LEU A 23 -16.93 4.51 -23.91
N LEU A 24 -16.96 5.70 -24.51
CA LEU A 24 -17.68 5.94 -25.77
C LEU A 24 -16.85 5.59 -27.03
N VAL A 25 -15.53 5.37 -26.91
CA VAL A 25 -14.62 5.18 -28.06
C VAL A 25 -14.33 3.70 -28.37
N THR A 26 -14.65 2.78 -27.48
CA THR A 26 -14.49 1.33 -27.72
C THR A 26 -15.85 0.64 -27.93
N GLY A 27 -16.43 0.75 -29.13
CA GLY A 27 -17.40 -0.25 -29.64
C GLY A 27 -16.65 -1.57 -29.95
N THR A 28 -17.21 -2.78 -29.81
CA THR A 28 -18.46 -3.39 -30.35
C THR A 28 -18.53 -4.88 -29.87
N PRO A 29 -19.51 -5.77 -30.23
CA PRO A 29 -20.96 -5.67 -30.45
C PRO A 29 -21.81 -6.73 -29.67
N ASP A 30 -23.13 -6.49 -29.63
CA ASP A 30 -24.30 -7.39 -29.47
C ASP A 30 -24.27 -8.69 -28.65
N ILE A 31 -25.02 -8.71 -27.54
CA ILE A 31 -25.99 -9.78 -27.23
C ILE A 31 -27.32 -9.13 -26.82
N VAL A 32 -28.34 -9.46 -27.60
CA VAL A 32 -29.76 -9.09 -27.47
C VAL A 32 -30.38 -9.71 -26.21
N GLY A 33 -31.19 -8.96 -25.47
CA GLY A 33 -31.98 -9.52 -24.36
C GLY A 33 -32.80 -8.53 -23.54
N LEU A 34 -33.76 -7.86 -24.18
CA LEU A 34 -35.01 -7.30 -23.63
C LEU A 34 -34.94 -6.33 -22.43
N ALA A 35 -35.18 -5.06 -22.76
CA ALA A 35 -35.58 -3.99 -21.86
C ALA A 35 -37.01 -4.18 -21.30
N SER A 36 -37.24 -3.64 -20.11
CA SER A 36 -38.49 -2.96 -19.75
C SER A 36 -38.19 -1.96 -18.65
N GLU A 37 -38.13 -0.67 -19.04
CA GLU A 37 -38.19 0.48 -18.15
C GLU A 37 -39.55 0.58 -17.45
N GLY A 38 -39.59 1.24 -16.29
CA GLY A 38 -40.82 1.57 -15.58
C GLY A 38 -40.58 2.41 -14.34
N THR A 39 -40.66 3.73 -14.51
CA THR A 39 -40.49 4.81 -13.54
C THR A 39 -41.61 4.86 -12.48
N GLN A 40 -41.28 5.51 -11.35
CA GLN A 40 -42.09 6.00 -10.21
C GLN A 40 -43.59 6.26 -10.46
N GLU A 41 -44.45 5.93 -9.48
CA GLU A 41 -45.19 6.91 -8.65
C GLU A 41 -46.00 6.28 -7.50
N GLN A 42 -46.40 7.14 -6.56
CA GLN A 42 -47.02 6.91 -5.26
C GLN A 42 -48.54 6.59 -5.30
N VAL A 43 -49.09 6.29 -4.10
CA VAL A 43 -50.45 6.65 -3.58
C VAL A 43 -51.50 5.52 -3.41
N THR A 44 -51.64 5.12 -2.13
CA THR A 44 -52.85 4.85 -1.28
C THR A 44 -53.97 3.83 -1.59
N THR A 45 -54.39 3.22 -0.47
CA THR A 45 -55.75 2.82 -0.01
C THR A 45 -56.42 1.53 -0.50
N ALA A 46 -56.50 0.58 0.45
CA ALA A 46 -57.70 -0.01 1.08
C ALA A 46 -58.77 -0.78 0.26
N ALA A 47 -59.06 -1.99 0.80
CA ALA A 47 -60.28 -2.81 0.71
C ALA A 47 -60.63 -3.34 -0.71
N ASP A 48 -61.20 -4.52 -0.92
CA ASP A 48 -62.06 -5.35 -0.10
C ASP A 48 -62.11 -6.78 -0.68
N GLN A 49 -62.70 -7.66 0.11
CA GLN A 49 -63.06 -9.08 -0.06
C GLN A 49 -63.41 -9.60 -1.47
N SER A 50 -63.06 -10.87 -1.75
CA SER A 50 -63.97 -12.02 -1.55
C SER A 50 -63.57 -13.25 -2.37
N GLU A 51 -63.66 -14.40 -1.68
CA GLU A 51 -64.12 -15.72 -2.13
C GLU A 51 -63.39 -16.53 -3.22
N GLY A 52 -63.14 -17.80 -2.88
CA GLY A 52 -62.94 -18.87 -3.86
C GLY A 52 -62.09 -20.06 -3.40
N THR A 53 -62.56 -20.81 -2.40
CA THR A 53 -62.53 -22.28 -2.22
C THR A 53 -61.87 -23.11 -3.36
N GLN A 54 -61.13 -24.21 -3.17
CA GLN A 54 -61.38 -25.39 -2.32
C GLN A 54 -60.29 -26.46 -2.54
N ALA A 55 -60.09 -27.32 -1.51
CA ALA A 55 -59.67 -28.74 -1.55
C ALA A 55 -58.22 -29.04 -2.03
N GLU A 56 -57.45 -29.98 -1.50
CA GLU A 56 -57.50 -31.09 -0.52
C GLU A 56 -56.01 -31.49 -0.36
N GLY A 57 -55.47 -32.07 0.70
CA GLY A 57 -55.98 -32.63 1.93
C GLY A 57 -54.80 -33.22 2.74
N GLN A 58 -55.05 -33.35 4.04
CA GLN A 58 -54.54 -34.35 5.01
C GLN A 58 -53.02 -34.45 5.25
N ALA A 59 -52.52 -34.08 6.44
CA ALA A 59 -52.64 -34.75 7.75
C ALA A 59 -51.79 -36.03 7.80
N GLU A 60 -51.02 -36.37 8.84
CA GLU A 60 -51.00 -35.94 10.23
C GLU A 60 -49.72 -36.51 10.88
N ALA A 61 -49.25 -35.84 11.96
CA ALA A 61 -48.75 -36.39 13.24
C ALA A 61 -47.75 -37.57 13.28
N ALA A 62 -46.86 -37.72 14.26
CA ALA A 62 -46.33 -36.92 15.37
C ALA A 62 -45.31 -37.84 16.10
N GLN A 63 -44.57 -37.25 17.04
CA GLN A 63 -43.87 -37.86 18.18
C GLN A 63 -42.51 -38.53 17.91
N GLU A 64 -41.38 -38.03 18.45
CA GLU A 64 -40.96 -37.86 19.87
C GLU A 64 -40.28 -39.15 20.37
N GLU A 65 -38.95 -39.11 20.54
CA GLU A 65 -38.29 -39.37 21.84
C GLU A 65 -36.75 -39.28 21.72
N ALA A 66 -36.17 -38.91 22.87
CA ALA A 66 -34.77 -38.67 23.15
C ALA A 66 -33.90 -39.94 23.18
N ILE A 67 -32.58 -39.77 23.24
CA ILE A 67 -31.69 -40.32 24.29
C ILE A 67 -30.24 -39.87 24.04
N SER A 68 -29.59 -39.53 25.15
CA SER A 68 -28.18 -39.19 25.38
C SER A 68 -27.21 -40.37 25.23
N GLU A 69 -25.92 -40.08 24.96
CA GLU A 69 -24.74 -40.40 25.78
C GLU A 69 -23.43 -40.30 24.96
N GLU A 70 -22.42 -39.65 25.54
CA GLU A 70 -20.99 -39.65 25.14
C GLU A 70 -20.30 -40.99 25.52
N PRO A 71 -18.95 -41.12 25.52
CA PRO A 71 -17.98 -41.08 24.41
C PRO A 71 -17.12 -42.37 24.38
N VAL A 72 -16.23 -42.54 23.39
CA VAL A 72 -15.19 -43.61 23.43
C VAL A 72 -13.83 -43.10 22.93
N GLU A 73 -12.85 -43.15 23.82
CA GLU A 73 -11.40 -43.13 23.56
C GLU A 73 -10.90 -44.48 22.99
N GLN A 74 -9.81 -44.45 22.20
CA GLN A 74 -8.74 -45.47 22.11
C GLN A 74 -7.63 -44.88 21.21
N GLN A 75 -6.46 -44.45 21.70
CA GLN A 75 -5.29 -45.11 22.33
C GLN A 75 -4.37 -45.91 21.38
N ASP A 76 -3.17 -45.33 21.18
CA ASP A 76 -1.80 -45.84 20.94
C ASP A 76 -1.51 -47.16 20.17
N THR A 77 -0.48 -47.09 19.31
CA THR A 77 0.58 -48.12 19.24
C THR A 77 1.93 -47.53 18.78
N SER A 78 2.97 -48.28 19.11
CA SER A 78 4.33 -47.90 19.50
C SER A 78 5.43 -48.04 18.42
N ALA A 79 6.62 -47.55 18.80
CA ALA A 79 7.91 -47.52 18.11
C ALA A 79 8.52 -48.87 17.67
N GLN A 80 9.40 -48.84 16.65
CA GLN A 80 10.74 -49.45 16.69
C GLN A 80 11.69 -48.97 15.56
N GLN A 81 12.98 -48.90 15.90
CA GLN A 81 14.15 -48.50 15.09
C GLN A 81 14.62 -49.60 14.12
N ASP A 82 15.27 -49.23 13.00
CA ASP A 82 16.69 -49.58 12.73
C ASP A 82 17.26 -49.02 11.39
N THR A 83 18.39 -48.32 11.55
CA THR A 83 19.70 -48.37 10.85
C THR A 83 19.89 -48.19 9.31
N ALA A 84 20.50 -47.02 8.98
CA ALA A 84 21.61 -46.70 8.05
C ALA A 84 21.61 -47.05 6.55
N ALA A 85 21.79 -46.00 5.71
CA ALA A 85 22.95 -45.86 4.81
C ALA A 85 23.16 -44.38 4.38
N LYS A 86 24.42 -43.95 4.43
CA LYS A 86 24.98 -42.63 4.04
C LYS A 86 24.91 -42.39 2.52
N GLN A 87 24.76 -41.12 2.13
CA GLN A 87 25.70 -40.50 1.18
C GLN A 87 25.81 -38.98 1.39
N GLU A 88 27.05 -38.54 1.60
CA GLU A 88 27.50 -37.14 1.78
C GLU A 88 27.43 -36.33 0.47
N ASN A 89 27.21 -35.02 0.58
CA ASN A 89 28.19 -34.04 0.11
C ASN A 89 28.01 -32.66 0.75
N THR A 90 28.83 -32.44 1.78
CA THR A 90 29.62 -31.27 2.17
C THR A 90 29.28 -29.89 1.57
N GLU A 91 28.69 -29.02 2.41
CA GLU A 91 28.90 -27.56 2.38
C GLU A 91 29.77 -27.17 3.58
N LYS A 92 30.81 -26.37 3.36
CA LYS A 92 31.55 -25.67 4.42
C LYS A 92 31.64 -24.18 4.10
N ASN A 93 30.67 -23.45 4.63
CA ASN A 93 30.81 -22.38 5.62
C ASN A 93 32.19 -21.67 5.79
N ILE A 94 32.09 -20.33 5.77
CA ILE A 94 32.40 -19.38 6.86
C ILE A 94 33.76 -18.64 6.87
N GLU A 95 33.60 -17.30 6.90
CA GLU A 95 34.39 -16.27 7.64
C GLU A 95 35.81 -15.95 7.21
N ASN A 96 36.40 -14.79 7.52
CA ASN A 96 36.00 -13.43 7.91
C ASN A 96 37.34 -12.63 7.85
N ARG A 97 37.24 -11.30 7.92
CA ARG A 97 38.24 -10.41 8.55
C ARG A 97 39.67 -10.23 7.96
N SER A 98 39.89 -8.95 7.59
CA SER A 98 40.88 -8.01 8.15
C SER A 98 42.34 -7.96 7.66
N THR A 99 42.72 -6.70 7.40
CA THR A 99 43.97 -5.99 7.80
C THR A 99 45.31 -6.30 7.13
N ALA A 100 45.79 -5.25 6.43
CA ALA A 100 47.10 -4.60 6.51
C ALA A 100 48.39 -5.46 6.66
N GLY A 101 49.31 -5.24 5.73
CA GLY A 101 50.71 -5.66 5.88
C GLY A 101 51.52 -5.46 4.59
N THR A 102 52.16 -4.31 4.48
CA THR A 102 53.35 -4.08 3.64
C THR A 102 54.45 -5.09 3.96
N THR A 103 55.18 -5.60 2.95
CA THR A 103 56.66 -5.68 2.89
C THR A 103 57.09 -6.17 1.49
N GLU A 104 58.25 -5.65 1.09
CA GLU A 104 58.96 -5.63 -0.18
C GLU A 104 59.55 -6.97 -0.67
N ARG A 105 60.15 -6.88 -1.87
CA ARG A 105 61.32 -7.64 -2.40
C ARG A 105 60.95 -8.82 -3.33
N SER A 106 61.49 -9.01 -4.54
CA SER A 106 62.55 -8.39 -5.35
C SER A 106 62.53 -8.96 -6.77
N GLU A 107 62.92 -8.13 -7.77
CA GLU A 107 63.89 -8.37 -8.87
C GLU A 107 63.82 -9.68 -9.71
N ASN A 108 64.02 -9.74 -11.03
CA ASN A 108 64.80 -8.89 -11.95
C ASN A 108 64.50 -9.25 -13.43
N SER A 109 65.05 -8.42 -14.33
CA SER A 109 65.33 -8.55 -15.78
C SER A 109 64.45 -7.65 -16.65
N GLN A 110 64.81 -6.39 -16.93
CA GLN A 110 65.81 -5.89 -17.93
C GLN A 110 65.54 -6.46 -19.34
N ASN A 111 65.50 -5.72 -20.46
CA ASN A 111 65.93 -4.38 -20.89
C ASN A 111 65.16 -4.12 -22.22
N SER A 112 64.78 -2.91 -22.67
CA SER A 112 65.68 -1.87 -23.20
C SER A 112 64.97 -0.53 -23.42
N HIS A 113 65.71 0.54 -23.12
CA HIS A 113 65.47 1.98 -23.31
C HIS A 113 65.23 2.44 -24.77
N GLU A 114 64.42 3.49 -24.96
CA GLU A 114 64.95 4.84 -25.32
C GLU A 114 63.94 6.00 -25.10
N LYS A 115 64.35 6.96 -24.25
CA LYS A 115 64.21 8.44 -24.17
C LYS A 115 63.22 9.18 -25.09
N ASP A 116 62.69 10.38 -24.80
CA ASP A 116 62.71 11.33 -23.68
C ASP A 116 61.67 12.43 -24.06
N LYS A 117 60.92 12.94 -23.08
CA LYS A 117 60.71 14.39 -22.78
C LYS A 117 59.40 14.62 -22.03
N ALA A 118 59.56 14.95 -20.75
CA ALA A 118 58.53 15.56 -19.93
C ALA A 118 58.28 17.02 -20.36
N ALA A 119 57.01 17.42 -20.35
CA ALA A 119 56.61 18.80 -20.13
C ALA A 119 55.43 18.80 -19.17
N SER A 120 55.64 19.41 -18.01
CA SER A 120 54.62 19.71 -17.01
C SER A 120 53.53 20.60 -17.62
N GLY A 121 52.28 20.15 -17.54
CA GLY A 121 51.12 20.93 -17.92
C GLY A 121 49.93 20.54 -17.04
N VAL A 122 49.37 21.54 -16.38
CA VAL A 122 48.16 21.51 -15.56
C VAL A 122 47.10 20.56 -16.16
N LYS A 123 46.61 19.58 -15.37
CA LYS A 123 45.51 18.68 -15.75
C LYS A 123 44.21 19.48 -15.90
N SER A 124 43.99 20.03 -17.09
CA SER A 124 42.65 20.32 -17.60
C SER A 124 41.96 18.99 -17.86
N GLY A 125 40.73 18.81 -17.36
CA GLY A 125 39.91 17.62 -17.59
C GLY A 125 39.43 17.53 -19.04
N GLY A 126 40.36 17.33 -19.98
CA GLY A 126 40.08 17.18 -21.41
C GLY A 126 39.45 15.83 -21.73
N SER A 127 38.51 15.83 -22.67
CA SER A 127 38.04 14.61 -23.33
C SER A 127 39.11 14.08 -24.29
N SER A 128 39.21 12.76 -24.45
CA SER A 128 40.15 12.13 -25.38
C SER A 128 39.43 11.18 -26.34
N THR A 129 39.83 11.19 -27.61
CA THR A 129 39.43 10.22 -28.62
C THR A 129 40.63 9.33 -28.98
N SER A 130 40.37 8.04 -29.16
CA SER A 130 41.37 7.06 -29.61
C SER A 130 40.76 6.08 -30.59
N LYS A 131 41.57 5.63 -31.55
CA LYS A 131 41.16 4.69 -32.59
C LYS A 131 42.10 3.49 -32.61
N VAL A 132 41.56 2.28 -32.67
CA VAL A 132 42.31 1.02 -32.75
C VAL A 132 41.77 0.17 -33.89
N ARG A 133 42.66 -0.41 -34.69
CA ARG A 133 42.30 -1.35 -35.76
C ARG A 133 42.78 -2.74 -35.38
N GLU A 134 41.86 -3.69 -35.33
CA GLU A 134 42.15 -5.08 -35.02
C GLU A 134 41.96 -5.96 -36.25
N THR A 135 42.86 -6.93 -36.42
CA THR A 135 42.77 -7.94 -37.48
C THR A 135 42.62 -9.30 -36.82
N GLU A 136 41.43 -9.89 -36.89
CA GLU A 136 41.21 -11.24 -36.37
C GLU A 136 41.93 -12.25 -37.26
N LYS A 137 42.72 -13.14 -36.64
CA LYS A 137 43.72 -13.96 -37.36
C LYS A 137 43.25 -15.35 -37.79
N ASN A 138 41.95 -15.66 -37.74
CA ASN A 138 41.46 -17.01 -38.00
C ASN A 138 40.35 -17.06 -39.08
N THR A 139 40.49 -18.05 -39.96
CA THR A 139 39.70 -18.41 -41.17
C THR A 139 39.86 -17.53 -42.41
N LYS A 140 39.58 -18.13 -43.59
CA LYS A 140 40.00 -17.73 -44.95
C LYS A 140 39.52 -16.35 -45.43
N ASP A 141 38.79 -15.60 -44.61
CA ASP A 141 38.42 -14.21 -44.81
C ASP A 141 38.97 -13.38 -43.64
N LYS A 142 39.83 -12.39 -43.93
CA LYS A 142 40.36 -11.48 -42.91
C LYS A 142 39.28 -10.45 -42.55
N ASP A 143 38.50 -10.72 -41.51
CA ASP A 143 37.63 -9.71 -40.91
C ASP A 143 38.50 -8.68 -40.15
N THR A 144 38.55 -7.46 -40.69
CA THR A 144 39.18 -6.32 -40.02
C THR A 144 38.11 -5.48 -39.35
N LYS A 145 38.25 -5.20 -38.06
CA LYS A 145 37.36 -4.33 -37.30
C LYS A 145 38.08 -3.05 -36.89
N THR A 146 37.35 -1.96 -36.86
CA THR A 146 37.84 -0.66 -36.38
C THR A 146 37.02 -0.21 -35.19
N GLU A 147 37.70 0.12 -34.11
CA GLU A 147 37.11 0.60 -32.87
C GLU A 147 37.46 2.07 -32.64
N TYR A 148 36.44 2.87 -32.38
CA TYR A 148 36.55 4.26 -31.98
C TYR A 148 36.11 4.39 -30.53
N THR A 149 36.96 4.98 -29.69
CA THR A 149 36.65 5.22 -28.29
C THR A 149 36.73 6.72 -27.99
N TYR A 150 35.66 7.26 -27.43
CA TYR A 150 35.57 8.59 -26.84
C TYR A 150 35.50 8.46 -25.32
N ARG A 151 36.38 9.16 -24.59
CA ARG A 151 36.39 9.21 -23.12
C ARG A 151 36.16 10.64 -22.64
N GLY A 152 34.92 10.95 -22.32
CA GLY A 152 34.54 12.18 -21.62
C GLY A 152 34.25 11.93 -20.14
N SER A 153 34.27 12.99 -19.34
CA SER A 153 33.91 12.94 -17.91
C SER A 153 32.43 12.62 -17.67
N ALA A 154 31.54 13.01 -18.60
CA ALA A 154 30.09 12.83 -18.48
C ALA A 154 29.54 11.58 -19.21
N ILE A 155 30.27 11.08 -20.22
CA ILE A 155 29.91 9.89 -21.00
C ILE A 155 31.16 9.31 -21.67
N GLN A 156 31.18 8.00 -21.81
CA GLN A 156 32.11 7.29 -22.67
C GLN A 156 31.34 6.63 -23.81
N ALA A 157 31.88 6.68 -25.03
CA ALA A 157 31.28 6.04 -26.18
C ALA A 157 32.33 5.17 -26.88
N LYS A 158 31.96 3.94 -27.19
CA LYS A 158 32.76 3.00 -27.99
C LYS A 158 31.93 2.60 -29.19
N VAL A 159 32.45 2.80 -30.39
CA VAL A 159 31.81 2.44 -31.65
C VAL A 159 32.70 1.46 -32.41
N THR A 160 32.19 0.27 -32.66
CA THR A 160 32.90 -0.79 -33.38
C THR A 160 32.24 -0.98 -34.74
N LEU A 161 32.99 -0.73 -35.82
CA LEU A 161 32.54 -1.01 -37.17
C LEU A 161 32.58 -2.52 -37.45
N LYS A 162 31.63 -3.01 -38.24
CA LYS A 162 31.60 -4.41 -38.64
C LYS A 162 32.73 -4.74 -39.62
N ASP A 163 32.93 -3.90 -40.65
CA ASP A 163 34.10 -3.94 -41.52
C ASP A 163 34.85 -2.60 -41.42
N ALA A 164 36.16 -2.65 -41.21
CA ALA A 164 37.03 -1.48 -41.19
C ALA A 164 36.94 -0.64 -42.48
N LYS A 165 36.56 -1.23 -43.62
CA LYS A 165 36.36 -0.53 -44.90
C LYS A 165 35.08 0.29 -44.96
N ASP A 166 34.17 0.11 -44.00
CA ASP A 166 32.89 0.82 -43.99
C ASP A 166 33.03 2.33 -43.78
N LEU A 167 34.18 2.78 -43.28
CA LEU A 167 34.47 4.19 -43.04
C LEU A 167 35.95 4.48 -43.29
N SER A 168 36.26 5.68 -43.80
CA SER A 168 37.64 6.12 -44.01
C SER A 168 38.46 6.05 -42.72
N ASP A 169 39.74 5.71 -42.85
CA ASP A 169 40.62 5.65 -41.70
C ASP A 169 40.92 7.01 -41.05
N GLU A 170 40.67 8.08 -41.78
CA GLU A 170 40.85 9.48 -41.36
C GLU A 170 39.63 10.06 -40.64
N ALA A 171 38.52 9.31 -40.54
CA ALA A 171 37.34 9.76 -39.83
C ALA A 171 37.55 9.71 -38.31
N ASP A 172 37.08 10.73 -37.60
CA ASP A 172 37.14 10.82 -36.14
C ASP A 172 35.75 10.73 -35.51
N LEU A 173 35.63 10.01 -34.39
CA LEU A 173 34.40 9.99 -33.59
C LEU A 173 34.27 11.27 -32.77
N ARG A 174 33.17 11.99 -32.94
CA ARG A 174 32.80 13.16 -32.16
C ARG A 174 31.59 12.83 -31.27
N VAL A 175 31.66 13.27 -30.01
CA VAL A 175 30.56 13.19 -29.05
C VAL A 175 30.35 14.57 -28.44
N LYS A 176 29.13 15.10 -28.50
CA LYS A 176 28.77 16.40 -27.95
C LYS A 176 27.52 16.28 -27.08
N GLN A 177 27.59 16.71 -25.83
CA GLN A 177 26.38 16.83 -25.01
C GLN A 177 25.47 17.91 -25.60
N THR A 178 24.17 17.62 -25.68
CA THR A 178 23.16 18.47 -26.31
C THR A 178 21.88 18.52 -25.49
N THR A 179 20.86 19.20 -26.00
CA THR A 179 19.50 19.24 -25.43
C THR A 179 18.49 18.86 -26.49
N VAL A 180 17.44 18.13 -26.10
CA VAL A 180 16.30 17.85 -26.98
C VAL A 180 15.13 18.77 -26.66
N ALA A 181 14.26 19.00 -27.64
CA ALA A 181 13.04 19.78 -27.44
C ALA A 181 12.16 19.17 -26.34
N ASN A 182 11.46 20.01 -25.56
CA ASN A 182 10.60 19.54 -24.46
C ASN A 182 9.54 18.53 -24.92
N LYS A 183 8.97 18.71 -26.13
CA LYS A 183 8.02 17.75 -26.72
C LYS A 183 8.62 16.34 -26.87
N ILE A 184 9.87 16.25 -27.31
CA ILE A 184 10.61 14.99 -27.47
C ILE A 184 10.91 14.39 -26.10
N LYS A 185 11.37 15.21 -25.15
CA LYS A 185 11.61 14.77 -23.77
C LYS A 185 10.35 14.16 -23.14
N THR A 186 9.20 14.84 -23.26
CA THR A 186 7.91 14.32 -22.79
C THR A 186 7.54 13.02 -23.49
N GLN A 187 7.69 12.94 -24.82
CA GLN A 187 7.41 11.71 -25.56
C GLN A 187 8.25 10.52 -25.09
N ILE A 188 9.55 10.74 -24.82
CA ILE A 188 10.45 9.71 -24.29
C ILE A 188 10.00 9.25 -22.91
N ILE A 189 9.71 10.19 -22.01
CA ILE A 189 9.26 9.88 -20.65
C ILE A 189 7.95 9.09 -20.69
N ASN A 190 6.97 9.55 -21.48
CA ASN A 190 5.67 8.87 -21.60
C ASN A 190 5.83 7.45 -22.16
N LYS A 191 6.71 7.24 -23.15
CA LYS A 191 7.00 5.91 -23.70
C LYS A 191 7.69 4.98 -22.70
N ALA A 192 8.52 5.52 -21.82
CA ALA A 192 9.34 4.72 -20.92
C ALA A 192 8.65 4.39 -19.60
N VAL A 193 7.99 5.38 -19.00
CA VAL A 193 7.39 5.24 -17.67
C VAL A 193 5.91 5.59 -17.64
N GLY A 194 5.34 6.25 -18.66
CA GLY A 194 3.95 6.71 -18.67
C GLY A 194 3.79 8.20 -18.29
N GLU A 195 2.70 8.83 -18.72
CA GLU A 195 2.46 10.29 -18.60
C GLU A 195 2.44 10.80 -17.16
N GLU A 196 1.81 10.02 -16.30
CA GLU A 196 1.66 10.23 -14.86
C GLU A 196 2.91 9.90 -14.02
N ASN A 197 3.98 9.40 -14.66
CA ASN A 197 5.15 8.81 -14.00
C ASN A 197 6.44 9.63 -14.15
N THR A 198 6.33 10.90 -14.54
CA THR A 198 7.50 11.77 -14.71
C THR A 198 8.39 11.87 -13.46
N GLN A 199 7.82 11.63 -12.29
CA GLN A 199 8.49 11.57 -10.98
C GLN A 199 9.43 10.36 -10.79
N LEU A 200 9.27 9.30 -11.59
CA LEU A 200 10.16 8.13 -11.62
C LEU A 200 11.45 8.41 -12.39
N VAL A 201 11.48 9.48 -13.19
CA VAL A 201 12.60 9.85 -14.04
C VAL A 201 13.69 10.50 -13.20
N ASP A 202 14.84 9.83 -13.10
CA ASP A 202 16.00 10.33 -12.38
C ASP A 202 16.82 11.30 -13.23
N SER A 203 17.01 10.98 -14.52
CA SER A 203 17.75 11.85 -15.43
C SER A 203 17.43 11.61 -16.90
N VAL A 204 17.52 12.67 -17.69
CA VAL A 204 17.44 12.63 -19.16
C VAL A 204 18.62 13.41 -19.69
N ARG A 205 19.53 12.74 -20.40
CA ARG A 205 20.74 13.36 -20.99
C ARG A 205 20.78 13.06 -22.47
N ALA A 206 21.12 14.03 -23.29
CA ALA A 206 21.20 13.86 -24.73
C ALA A 206 22.63 14.09 -25.23
N TYR A 207 23.07 13.26 -26.16
CA TYR A 207 24.39 13.32 -26.76
C TYR A 207 24.30 13.14 -28.27
N ASP A 208 24.86 14.09 -29.02
CA ASP A 208 25.04 14.00 -30.46
C ASP A 208 26.33 13.25 -30.75
N LEU A 209 26.20 12.12 -31.45
CA LEU A 209 27.32 11.32 -31.92
C LEU A 209 27.43 11.47 -33.44
N SER A 210 28.65 11.65 -33.95
CA SER A 210 28.90 11.70 -35.39
C SER A 210 30.33 11.30 -35.72
N PHE A 211 30.56 10.80 -36.94
CA PHE A 211 31.90 10.71 -37.50
C PHE A 211 32.20 11.95 -38.33
N ILE A 212 33.39 12.52 -38.17
CA ILE A 212 33.83 13.70 -38.90
C ILE A 212 35.00 13.30 -39.79
N LEU A 213 34.88 13.55 -41.09
CA LEU A 213 35.95 13.40 -42.07
C LEU A 213 36.11 14.72 -42.81
N ASN A 214 37.31 15.29 -42.82
CA ASN A 214 37.61 16.58 -43.48
C ASN A 214 36.61 17.70 -43.08
N GLY A 215 36.23 17.73 -41.80
CA GLY A 215 35.30 18.72 -41.25
C GLY A 215 33.82 18.49 -41.56
N LYS A 216 33.45 17.41 -42.27
CA LYS A 216 32.06 17.07 -42.60
C LYS A 216 31.60 15.81 -41.88
N SER A 217 30.31 15.77 -41.52
CA SER A 217 29.69 14.56 -40.97
C SER A 217 29.62 13.49 -42.06
N VAL A 218 29.98 12.27 -41.70
CA VAL A 218 29.95 11.09 -42.58
C VAL A 218 29.33 9.91 -41.83
N ASP A 219 28.63 9.05 -42.56
CA ASP A 219 28.10 7.78 -42.04
C ASP A 219 28.90 6.60 -42.63
N PRO A 220 29.08 5.52 -41.86
CA PRO A 220 29.66 4.30 -42.39
C PRO A 220 28.70 3.62 -43.39
N SER A 221 29.24 2.88 -44.37
CA SER A 221 28.41 2.10 -45.31
C SER A 221 27.74 0.88 -44.68
N GLY A 222 28.28 0.39 -43.56
CA GLY A 222 27.80 -0.79 -42.83
C GLY A 222 27.25 -0.46 -41.45
N SER A 223 26.64 -1.47 -40.82
CA SER A 223 26.17 -1.36 -39.44
C SER A 223 27.33 -1.32 -38.44
N MET A 224 27.11 -0.67 -37.31
CA MET A 224 28.06 -0.57 -36.21
C MET A 224 27.44 -1.03 -34.89
N GLN A 225 28.30 -1.42 -33.95
CA GLN A 225 27.93 -1.61 -32.55
C GLN A 225 28.33 -0.38 -31.76
N VAL A 226 27.38 0.18 -31.00
CA VAL A 226 27.60 1.34 -30.13
C VAL A 226 27.48 0.89 -28.69
N THR A 227 28.47 1.23 -27.86
CA THR A 227 28.43 1.05 -26.41
C THR A 227 28.56 2.41 -25.74
N LEU A 228 27.56 2.80 -24.96
CA LEU A 228 27.62 4.00 -24.12
C LEU A 228 27.84 3.57 -22.66
N ALA A 229 28.78 4.21 -21.98
CA ALA A 229 29.13 3.95 -20.59
C ALA A 229 29.28 5.25 -19.79
N ASN A 230 29.43 5.13 -18.46
CA ASN A 230 29.40 6.27 -17.54
C ASN A 230 28.05 7.01 -17.61
N LEU A 231 26.96 6.24 -17.66
CA LEU A 231 25.59 6.75 -17.80
C LEU A 231 25.07 7.35 -16.47
N GLY A 232 25.74 7.03 -15.35
CA GLY A 232 25.35 7.44 -14.02
C GLY A 232 24.19 6.62 -13.45
N THR A 233 23.97 5.41 -13.96
CA THR A 233 22.95 4.47 -13.49
C THR A 233 23.31 3.98 -12.10
N LYS A 234 22.42 4.23 -11.12
CA LYS A 234 22.58 3.78 -9.75
C LYS A 234 21.93 2.40 -9.54
N SER A 235 22.27 1.75 -8.43
CA SER A 235 21.58 0.52 -8.00
C SER A 235 20.08 0.78 -7.84
N GLY A 236 19.24 -0.10 -8.42
CA GLY A 236 17.78 0.04 -8.43
C GLY A 236 17.22 0.97 -9.51
N GLN A 237 18.08 1.52 -10.39
CA GLN A 237 17.65 2.26 -11.57
C GLN A 237 17.78 1.43 -12.83
N ASN A 238 16.88 1.67 -13.77
CA ASN A 238 16.97 1.18 -15.13
C ASN A 238 17.42 2.30 -16.07
N THR A 239 17.89 1.92 -17.25
CA THR A 239 18.41 2.84 -18.26
C THR A 239 17.93 2.43 -19.64
N LEU A 240 17.38 3.38 -20.37
CA LEU A 240 16.97 3.22 -21.75
C LEU A 240 17.71 4.23 -22.61
N ILE A 241 18.02 3.84 -23.84
CA ILE A 241 18.61 4.72 -24.83
C ILE A 241 17.63 4.86 -25.98
N TYR A 242 17.19 6.08 -26.23
CA TYR A 242 16.37 6.42 -27.38
C TYR A 242 17.23 7.15 -28.41
N GLN A 243 17.03 6.83 -29.69
CA GLN A 243 17.54 7.64 -30.79
C GLN A 243 16.48 8.67 -31.19
N VAL A 244 16.94 9.88 -31.47
CA VAL A 244 16.14 10.98 -32.01
C VAL A 244 16.64 11.27 -33.42
N THR A 245 15.80 11.02 -34.41
CA THR A 245 16.12 11.28 -35.81
C THR A 245 15.93 12.76 -36.15
N ASP A 246 16.51 13.21 -37.27
CA ASP A 246 16.45 14.62 -37.69
C ASP A 246 15.03 15.15 -37.91
N ASP A 247 14.09 14.27 -38.26
CA ASP A 247 12.66 14.58 -38.39
C ASP A 247 11.91 14.59 -37.03
N GLY A 248 12.63 14.39 -35.92
CA GLY A 248 12.11 14.42 -34.56
C GLY A 248 11.43 13.13 -34.09
N GLN A 249 11.54 12.01 -34.82
CA GLN A 249 11.01 10.74 -34.35
C GLN A 249 11.86 10.14 -33.23
N VAL A 250 11.17 9.56 -32.25
CA VAL A 250 11.78 8.89 -31.09
C VAL A 250 11.62 7.38 -31.22
N LYS A 251 12.76 6.68 -31.33
CA LYS A 251 12.81 5.20 -31.42
C LYS A 251 13.67 4.64 -30.28
N ASN A 252 13.21 3.55 -29.66
CA ASN A 252 14.04 2.82 -28.72
C ASN A 252 15.19 2.16 -29.50
N THR A 253 16.38 2.12 -28.93
CA THR A 253 17.55 1.45 -29.53
C THR A 253 17.62 -0.04 -29.18
N ASP A 254 16.75 -0.51 -28.29
CA ASP A 254 16.76 -1.87 -27.74
C ASP A 254 18.13 -2.23 -27.13
N ALA A 255 18.77 -1.22 -26.52
CA ALA A 255 20.09 -1.37 -25.93
C ALA A 255 20.07 -2.40 -24.80
N VAL A 256 21.08 -3.27 -24.80
CA VAL A 256 21.27 -4.32 -23.81
C VAL A 256 22.35 -3.89 -22.82
N ARG A 257 22.13 -4.17 -21.53
CA ARG A 257 23.09 -3.87 -20.48
C ARG A 257 24.32 -4.76 -20.58
N THR A 258 25.52 -4.17 -20.66
CA THR A 258 26.81 -4.88 -20.75
C THR A 258 27.71 -4.65 -19.53
N GLY A 259 27.25 -3.89 -18.54
CA GLY A 259 27.92 -3.67 -17.27
C GLY A 259 27.03 -2.96 -16.24
N SER A 260 27.58 -2.57 -15.10
CA SER A 260 26.80 -1.84 -14.08
C SER A 260 26.38 -0.44 -14.53
N ASP A 261 27.04 0.15 -15.52
CA ASP A 261 26.76 1.51 -16.00
C ASP A 261 27.08 1.66 -17.50
N ALA A 262 26.76 0.62 -18.28
CA ALA A 262 27.02 0.56 -19.71
C ALA A 262 25.91 -0.18 -20.47
N MET A 263 25.57 0.33 -21.65
CA MET A 263 24.51 -0.16 -22.53
C MET A 263 25.04 -0.25 -23.96
N GLN A 264 24.65 -1.29 -24.69
CA GLN A 264 25.12 -1.58 -26.04
C GLN A 264 23.96 -1.83 -27.01
N PHE A 265 24.04 -1.26 -28.21
CA PHE A 265 23.04 -1.43 -29.27
C PHE A 265 23.67 -1.41 -30.67
N ALA A 266 22.94 -1.88 -31.67
CA ALA A 266 23.35 -1.78 -33.07
C ALA A 266 22.79 -0.51 -33.71
N ALA A 267 23.57 0.13 -34.58
CA ALA A 267 23.15 1.32 -35.32
C ALA A 267 23.63 1.26 -36.78
N LYS A 268 22.95 1.98 -37.67
CA LYS A 268 23.37 2.15 -39.09
C LYS A 268 23.98 3.52 -39.37
N SER A 269 23.58 4.53 -38.59
CA SER A 269 24.14 5.87 -38.57
C SER A 269 24.21 6.35 -37.12
N LEU A 270 25.06 7.34 -36.86
CA LEU A 270 25.10 8.01 -35.57
C LEU A 270 24.17 9.24 -35.58
N CYS A 271 23.54 9.53 -34.45
CA CYS A 271 22.60 10.63 -34.31
C CYS A 271 22.57 11.12 -32.85
N THR A 272 21.53 11.89 -32.50
CA THR A 272 21.25 12.23 -31.11
C THR A 272 20.73 11.00 -30.36
N TYR A 273 21.45 10.58 -29.33
CA TYR A 273 21.00 9.57 -28.38
C TYR A 273 20.61 10.20 -27.06
N VAL A 274 19.42 9.88 -26.57
CA VAL A 274 18.88 10.29 -25.29
C VAL A 274 18.99 9.13 -24.31
N VAL A 275 19.81 9.30 -23.29
CA VAL A 275 19.96 8.39 -22.16
C VAL A 275 18.93 8.80 -21.10
N LEU A 276 17.98 7.90 -20.84
CA LEU A 276 16.97 8.03 -19.79
C LEU A 276 17.33 7.08 -18.65
N THR A 277 17.46 7.60 -17.43
CA THR A 277 17.54 6.79 -16.21
C THR A 277 16.28 7.00 -15.38
N TYR A 278 15.69 5.91 -14.88
CA TYR A 278 14.49 5.96 -14.05
C TYR A 278 14.52 4.86 -12.99
N THR A 279 13.79 5.08 -11.90
CA THR A 279 13.63 4.10 -10.83
C THR A 279 12.54 3.11 -11.22
N THR A 280 12.86 1.82 -11.18
CA THR A 280 11.88 0.75 -11.41
C THR A 280 11.01 0.56 -10.19
N VAL A 281 9.72 0.35 -10.41
CA VAL A 281 8.79 -0.04 -9.36
C VAL A 281 8.50 -1.53 -9.50
N SER A 282 8.68 -2.30 -8.44
CA SER A 282 8.38 -3.72 -8.41
C SER A 282 7.29 -4.07 -7.40
N ASP A 283 6.51 -5.10 -7.67
CA ASP A 283 5.55 -5.68 -6.74
C ASP A 283 6.25 -6.42 -5.57
N VAL A 284 5.49 -6.93 -4.59
CA VAL A 284 6.06 -7.62 -3.42
C VAL A 284 6.90 -8.86 -3.77
N ASN A 285 6.64 -9.47 -4.93
CA ASN A 285 7.36 -10.63 -5.45
C ASN A 285 8.61 -10.23 -6.27
N GLY A 286 8.76 -8.94 -6.59
CA GLY A 286 9.87 -8.41 -7.38
C GLY A 286 9.59 -8.32 -8.88
N ASN A 287 8.34 -8.51 -9.32
CA ASN A 287 7.95 -8.31 -10.71
C ASN A 287 7.94 -6.82 -11.05
N ASP A 288 8.50 -6.42 -12.20
CA ASP A 288 8.46 -5.03 -12.66
C ASP A 288 7.01 -4.62 -12.98
N ILE A 289 6.54 -3.57 -12.33
CA ILE A 289 5.21 -2.97 -12.50
C ILE A 289 5.30 -1.48 -12.82
N THR A 290 6.47 -0.98 -13.24
CA THR A 290 6.74 0.46 -13.42
C THR A 290 5.66 1.15 -14.26
N THR A 291 5.23 0.52 -15.36
CA THR A 291 4.22 1.07 -16.27
C THR A 291 2.78 0.92 -15.77
N LEU A 292 2.51 -0.05 -14.89
CA LEU A 292 1.18 -0.31 -14.33
C LEU A 292 0.91 0.46 -13.04
N TYR A 293 1.98 0.74 -12.29
CA TYR A 293 1.94 1.31 -10.94
C TYR A 293 0.97 2.49 -10.77
N PRO A 294 0.87 3.47 -11.68
CA PRO A 294 0.00 4.63 -11.42
C PRO A 294 -1.47 4.36 -11.69
N ALA A 295 -1.78 3.53 -12.69
CA ALA A 295 -3.12 3.01 -12.88
C ALA A 295 -3.55 2.26 -11.61
N MET A 296 -2.63 1.51 -11.00
CA MET A 296 -2.87 0.83 -9.72
C MET A 296 -3.06 1.81 -8.55
N VAL A 297 -2.27 2.89 -8.46
CA VAL A 297 -2.46 3.96 -7.46
C VAL A 297 -3.84 4.62 -7.63
N THR A 298 -4.23 4.93 -8.86
CA THR A 298 -5.53 5.55 -9.19
C THR A 298 -6.69 4.61 -8.87
N ALA A 299 -6.57 3.32 -9.21
CA ALA A 299 -7.56 2.31 -8.89
C ALA A 299 -7.71 2.13 -7.38
N ALA A 300 -6.59 2.06 -6.64
CA ALA A 300 -6.60 1.97 -5.18
C ALA A 300 -7.26 3.19 -4.55
N GLN A 301 -6.92 4.41 -5.00
CA GLN A 301 -7.57 5.64 -4.53
C GLN A 301 -9.08 5.62 -4.78
N THR A 302 -9.48 5.22 -5.98
CA THR A 302 -10.90 5.15 -6.38
C THR A 302 -11.67 4.17 -5.48
N GLN A 303 -11.11 2.99 -5.21
CA GLN A 303 -11.71 2.00 -4.32
C GLN A 303 -11.83 2.52 -2.87
N LEU A 304 -10.85 3.28 -2.39
CA LEU A 304 -10.85 3.81 -1.02
C LEU A 304 -11.82 4.99 -0.84
N GLU A 305 -12.08 5.75 -1.90
CA GLU A 305 -13.02 6.87 -1.92
C GLU A 305 -14.45 6.45 -2.29
N SER A 306 -14.66 5.24 -2.82
CA SER A 306 -15.99 4.77 -3.22
C SER A 306 -16.89 4.59 -1.99
N LYS A 307 -18.20 4.83 -2.15
CA LYS A 307 -19.22 4.53 -1.12
C LYS A 307 -19.96 3.23 -1.41
N GLU A 308 -19.45 2.44 -2.35
CA GLU A 308 -19.99 1.15 -2.76
C GLU A 308 -19.61 0.08 -1.73
N ASP A 309 -20.30 -1.06 -1.77
CA ASP A 309 -20.03 -2.23 -0.91
C ASP A 309 -19.95 -1.92 0.59
N GLY A 310 -20.73 -0.93 1.04
CA GLY A 310 -20.74 -0.50 2.44
C GLY A 310 -19.47 0.22 2.88
N ASN A 311 -18.57 0.63 1.98
CA ASN A 311 -17.39 1.39 2.37
C ASN A 311 -17.80 2.76 2.96
N VAL A 312 -17.19 3.10 4.10
CA VAL A 312 -17.27 4.43 4.71
C VAL A 312 -15.91 5.09 4.50
N PRO A 313 -15.78 5.98 3.49
CA PRO A 313 -14.49 6.57 3.16
C PRO A 313 -13.91 7.37 4.32
N VAL A 314 -12.63 7.12 4.60
CA VAL A 314 -11.82 8.02 5.42
C VAL A 314 -11.33 9.14 4.51
N GLU A 315 -11.90 10.33 4.71
CA GLU A 315 -11.85 11.49 3.82
C GLU A 315 -10.50 12.19 3.79
N SER A 316 -9.74 12.07 4.89
CA SER A 316 -8.39 12.60 4.98
C SER A 316 -7.56 11.80 5.97
N TRP A 317 -6.26 11.82 5.75
CA TRP A 317 -5.28 11.25 6.66
C TRP A 317 -4.22 12.28 6.99
N THR A 318 -3.73 12.21 8.22
CA THR A 318 -2.53 12.90 8.67
C THR A 318 -1.60 11.91 9.34
N ARG A 319 -0.30 12.18 9.31
CA ARG A 319 0.70 11.33 9.92
C ARG A 319 1.74 12.14 10.66
N THR A 320 2.30 11.49 11.66
CA THR A 320 3.42 12.00 12.42
C THR A 320 4.61 12.34 11.51
N ASN A 321 5.08 13.58 11.56
CA ASN A 321 6.30 14.01 10.87
C ASN A 321 7.55 13.70 11.68
N THR A 322 7.50 13.98 12.99
CA THR A 322 8.58 13.67 13.94
C THR A 322 8.07 12.64 14.95
N PRO A 323 8.43 11.35 14.81
CA PRO A 323 8.01 10.31 15.75
C PRO A 323 8.47 10.61 17.18
N LEU A 324 7.66 10.21 18.15
CA LEU A 324 8.03 10.30 19.56
C LEU A 324 8.94 9.12 19.91
N VAL A 325 10.11 9.39 20.50
CA VAL A 325 11.02 8.35 20.98
C VAL A 325 10.93 8.25 22.50
N LEU A 326 10.36 7.16 22.98
CA LEU A 326 10.37 6.81 24.39
C LEU A 326 11.70 6.11 24.72
N LYS A 327 12.55 6.79 25.48
CA LYS A 327 13.78 6.19 25.98
C LYS A 327 13.46 5.17 27.06
N ASP A 328 13.87 3.93 26.84
CA ASP A 328 13.66 2.82 27.76
C ASP A 328 14.97 2.11 28.09
N THR A 329 15.27 1.95 29.38
CA THR A 329 16.43 1.19 29.86
C THR A 329 16.08 -0.26 30.21
N THR A 330 14.79 -0.65 30.09
CA THR A 330 14.23 -1.91 30.60
C THR A 330 13.33 -2.68 29.62
N GLY A 331 12.96 -2.13 28.46
CA GLY A 331 12.14 -2.80 27.43
C GLY A 331 10.64 -2.95 27.74
N LYS A 332 10.12 -2.25 28.76
CA LYS A 332 8.73 -2.36 29.26
C LYS A 332 7.82 -1.18 28.87
N LYS A 333 8.31 -0.17 28.14
CA LYS A 333 7.55 1.06 27.86
C LYS A 333 6.61 1.01 26.65
N ALA A 334 6.65 -0.02 25.82
CA ALA A 334 5.76 -0.12 24.66
C ALA A 334 4.26 -0.22 25.03
N LEU A 335 3.94 -0.65 26.25
CA LEU A 335 2.58 -0.72 26.81
C LEU A 335 2.31 0.28 27.95
N ALA A 336 3.28 1.14 28.28
CA ALA A 336 3.20 2.02 29.46
C ALA A 336 2.80 3.47 29.14
N TRP A 337 2.72 3.85 27.87
CA TRP A 337 2.37 5.20 27.45
C TRP A 337 0.91 5.52 27.77
N THR A 338 0.61 6.79 28.04
CA THR A 338 -0.75 7.32 28.22
C THR A 338 -1.11 8.29 27.09
N TRP A 339 -2.36 8.74 27.04
CA TRP A 339 -2.79 9.66 25.98
C TRP A 339 -2.03 10.98 26.00
N SER A 340 -1.72 11.51 27.19
CA SER A 340 -0.92 12.73 27.39
C SER A 340 0.47 12.65 26.73
N ASP A 341 1.09 11.47 26.69
CA ASP A 341 2.38 11.27 26.01
C ASP A 341 2.29 11.51 24.50
N ILE A 342 1.15 11.18 23.89
CA ILE A 342 0.97 11.15 22.44
C ILE A 342 0.06 12.26 21.89
N ALA A 343 -0.68 12.96 22.75
CA ALA A 343 -1.64 13.98 22.37
C ALA A 343 -1.00 15.10 21.54
N GLY A 344 0.22 15.51 21.92
CA GLY A 344 0.98 16.59 21.28
C GLY A 344 1.88 16.18 20.12
N ILE A 345 1.81 14.93 19.64
CA ILE A 345 2.62 14.49 18.49
C ILE A 345 2.25 15.30 17.24
N ASP A 346 3.26 15.81 16.54
CA ASP A 346 3.12 16.61 15.32
C ASP A 346 2.59 15.78 14.14
N LEU A 347 1.35 16.03 13.72
CA LEU A 347 0.67 15.38 12.59
C LEU A 347 0.74 16.17 11.28
N SER A 348 1.83 16.89 11.00
CA SER A 348 1.93 17.76 9.83
C SER A 348 2.06 17.07 8.46
N LEU A 349 2.20 15.73 8.38
CA LEU A 349 2.24 15.05 7.09
C LEU A 349 0.81 14.81 6.57
N GLU A 350 0.43 15.52 5.53
CA GLU A 350 -0.92 15.44 4.93
C GLU A 350 -0.94 14.81 3.52
N ASN A 351 0.23 14.56 2.92
CA ASN A 351 0.32 14.01 1.57
C ASN A 351 0.23 12.47 1.60
N ASP A 352 -0.70 11.90 0.83
CA ASP A 352 -0.91 10.44 0.75
C ASP A 352 0.37 9.64 0.45
N SER A 353 1.29 10.17 -0.37
CA SER A 353 2.57 9.51 -0.68
C SER A 353 3.56 9.51 0.48
N GLN A 354 3.43 10.46 1.41
CA GLN A 354 4.23 10.53 2.64
C GLN A 354 3.60 9.68 3.74
N ILE A 355 2.26 9.65 3.80
CA ILE A 355 1.50 8.87 4.78
C ILE A 355 1.61 7.37 4.47
N TRP A 356 1.23 6.98 3.25
CA TRP A 356 1.19 5.61 2.73
C TRP A 356 2.43 5.29 1.90
N ASN A 357 3.60 5.60 2.45
CA ASN A 357 4.88 5.50 1.76
C ASN A 357 5.29 4.05 1.38
N GLY A 358 4.72 3.02 1.98
CA GLY A 358 5.00 1.63 1.60
C GLY A 358 4.37 1.22 0.27
N SER A 359 3.26 1.86 -0.09
CA SER A 359 2.54 1.63 -1.35
C SER A 359 2.72 2.75 -2.36
N ARG A 360 2.93 3.99 -1.90
CA ARG A 360 2.91 5.21 -2.71
C ARG A 360 4.26 5.92 -2.82
N SER A 361 5.30 5.40 -2.18
CA SER A 361 6.68 5.85 -2.36
C SER A 361 7.54 4.76 -2.99
N TYR A 362 8.39 5.17 -3.92
CA TYR A 362 9.26 4.29 -4.73
C TYR A 362 10.76 4.53 -4.43
N GLY A 363 11.07 5.35 -3.41
CA GLY A 363 12.43 5.74 -3.02
C GLY A 363 13.11 4.76 -2.06
N LYS A 364 14.25 5.19 -1.47
CA LYS A 364 14.97 4.44 -0.43
C LYS A 364 14.05 4.24 0.77
N HIS A 365 13.36 3.11 0.85
CA HIS A 365 12.69 2.70 2.07
C HIS A 365 13.75 2.71 3.16
N THR A 366 13.56 3.58 4.14
CA THR A 366 14.54 3.77 5.22
C THR A 366 14.55 2.58 6.19
N SER A 367 13.70 1.57 5.94
CA SER A 367 13.38 0.48 6.85
C SER A 367 13.27 -0.85 6.05
N THR A 368 13.79 -1.94 6.61
CA THR A 368 14.22 -3.14 5.87
C THR A 368 13.13 -4.13 5.45
N SER A 369 11.84 -3.89 5.74
CA SER A 369 10.76 -4.83 5.37
C SER A 369 10.49 -4.86 3.86
N LEU A 370 10.70 -3.73 3.16
CA LEU A 370 10.54 -3.62 1.72
C LEU A 370 11.85 -3.13 1.09
N LYS A 371 12.32 -3.85 0.06
CA LYS A 371 13.50 -3.45 -0.72
C LYS A 371 13.22 -2.15 -1.48
N ASN A 372 14.23 -1.32 -1.70
CA ASN A 372 14.10 -0.09 -2.50
C ASN A 372 13.46 -0.38 -3.87
N GLY A 373 12.53 0.48 -4.28
CA GLY A 373 11.75 0.30 -5.51
C GLY A 373 10.62 -0.73 -5.39
N ARG A 374 10.50 -1.47 -4.28
CA ARG A 374 9.40 -2.40 -4.04
C ARG A 374 8.23 -1.71 -3.36
N VAL A 375 7.02 -1.90 -3.88
CA VAL A 375 5.79 -1.39 -3.27
C VAL A 375 4.87 -2.54 -2.88
N THR A 376 3.91 -2.27 -2.00
CA THR A 376 2.87 -3.23 -1.63
C THR A 376 1.82 -3.40 -2.72
N ALA A 377 2.24 -4.00 -3.82
CA ALA A 377 1.40 -4.41 -4.93
C ALA A 377 1.54 -5.92 -5.15
N LYS A 378 0.48 -6.56 -5.66
CA LYS A 378 0.48 -7.96 -6.09
C LYS A 378 -0.62 -8.17 -7.12
N SER A 379 -0.36 -8.98 -8.14
CA SER A 379 -1.37 -9.40 -9.13
C SER A 379 -2.17 -8.24 -9.73
N GLY A 380 -1.49 -7.12 -10.05
CA GLY A 380 -2.13 -5.93 -10.63
C GLY A 380 -2.95 -5.08 -9.66
N LYS A 381 -2.95 -5.38 -8.35
CA LYS A 381 -3.59 -4.58 -7.30
C LYS A 381 -2.56 -3.96 -6.37
N LEU A 382 -2.76 -2.68 -6.01
CA LEU A 382 -1.97 -1.96 -5.03
C LEU A 382 -2.74 -1.88 -3.72
N TYR A 383 -2.04 -2.13 -2.61
CA TYR A 383 -2.61 -2.13 -1.27
C TYR A 383 -1.96 -1.02 -0.46
N ASP A 384 -2.74 -0.07 0.04
CA ASP A 384 -2.19 1.04 0.80
C ASP A 384 -1.48 0.57 2.07
N SER A 385 -0.23 1.02 2.24
CA SER A 385 0.61 0.63 3.37
C SER A 385 1.53 1.75 3.82
N ALA A 386 1.84 1.76 5.11
CA ALA A 386 2.74 2.72 5.73
C ALA A 386 3.93 1.98 6.33
N LEU A 387 5.12 2.58 6.17
CA LEU A 387 6.39 2.12 6.71
C LEU A 387 6.97 3.17 7.65
N TRP A 388 7.60 2.74 8.74
CA TRP A 388 8.37 3.60 9.64
C TRP A 388 9.66 2.91 10.08
N LYS A 389 10.56 3.71 10.67
CA LYS A 389 11.78 3.25 11.32
C LYS A 389 11.74 3.58 12.81
N ASN A 390 12.53 2.86 13.59
CA ASN A 390 12.83 3.30 14.94
C ASN A 390 13.84 4.45 14.86
N GLU A 391 13.44 5.62 15.37
CA GLU A 391 14.27 6.82 15.44
C GLU A 391 15.22 6.80 16.66
N GLY A 392 14.98 5.89 17.61
CA GLY A 392 15.84 5.63 18.76
C GLY A 392 16.84 4.49 18.54
N LYS A 393 17.43 3.99 19.63
CA LYS A 393 18.30 2.81 19.63
C LYS A 393 17.47 1.54 19.55
N ALA A 394 17.60 0.80 18.45
CA ALA A 394 16.92 -0.49 18.26
C ALA A 394 17.15 -1.45 19.45
N GLY A 395 16.08 -2.11 19.89
CA GLY A 395 16.05 -3.01 21.05
C GLY A 395 16.19 -2.32 22.41
N LYS A 396 16.19 -0.99 22.46
CA LYS A 396 16.28 -0.21 23.71
C LYS A 396 15.22 0.88 23.77
N ASP A 397 15.13 1.71 22.75
CA ASP A 397 14.16 2.79 22.68
C ASP A 397 12.95 2.35 21.85
N THR A 398 11.77 2.85 22.21
CA THR A 398 10.53 2.61 21.47
C THR A 398 10.15 3.87 20.72
N THR A 399 9.94 3.76 19.40
CA THR A 399 9.39 4.83 18.59
C THR A 399 7.88 4.69 18.49
N ILE A 400 7.16 5.78 18.74
CA ILE A 400 5.71 5.89 18.54
C ILE A 400 5.43 6.67 17.27
N THR A 401 4.66 6.06 16.37
CA THR A 401 4.10 6.72 15.19
C THR A 401 2.58 6.80 15.32
N ARG A 402 2.02 7.97 15.04
CA ARG A 402 0.57 8.19 14.97
C ARG A 402 0.13 8.51 13.54
N ILE A 403 -0.92 7.85 13.09
CA ILE A 403 -1.62 8.12 11.84
C ILE A 403 -3.09 8.38 12.19
N ARG A 404 -3.61 9.53 11.79
CA ARG A 404 -4.99 9.92 12.07
C ARG A 404 -5.80 10.01 10.80
N GLY A 405 -6.93 9.31 10.77
CA GLY A 405 -7.95 9.40 9.73
C GLY A 405 -9.17 10.17 10.20
N GLU A 406 -9.85 10.84 9.27
CA GLU A 406 -11.12 11.50 9.50
C GLU A 406 -12.22 10.89 8.64
N PHE A 407 -13.37 10.58 9.22
CA PHE A 407 -14.51 10.07 8.47
C PHE A 407 -15.83 10.59 9.03
N THR A 408 -16.86 10.55 8.19
CA THR A 408 -18.21 10.99 8.54
C THR A 408 -19.20 9.87 8.25
N ILE A 409 -20.06 9.60 9.22
CA ILE A 409 -21.20 8.70 9.08
C ILE A 409 -22.42 9.54 8.75
N THR A 410 -22.92 9.40 7.52
CA THR A 410 -24.08 10.17 7.03
C THR A 410 -25.42 9.45 7.23
N ASP A 411 -25.39 8.21 7.71
CA ASP A 411 -26.61 7.41 7.91
C ASP A 411 -27.39 7.92 9.11
N LYS A 412 -28.62 8.38 8.87
CA LYS A 412 -29.52 8.88 9.94
C LYS A 412 -29.78 7.84 11.04
N ASN A 413 -29.77 6.55 10.67
CA ASN A 413 -29.98 5.44 11.58
C ASN A 413 -28.73 4.58 11.66
N LYS A 414 -27.60 5.15 12.10
CA LYS A 414 -26.30 4.45 12.17
C LYS A 414 -26.35 3.13 12.95
N ASN A 415 -27.21 3.04 13.97
CA ASN A 415 -27.44 1.80 14.73
C ASN A 415 -28.11 0.68 13.90
N ASN A 416 -28.42 0.91 12.62
CA ASN A 416 -28.83 -0.11 11.65
C ASN A 416 -27.64 -0.87 11.04
N TYR A 417 -26.41 -0.47 11.33
CA TYR A 417 -25.23 -1.01 10.70
C TYR A 417 -24.22 -1.51 11.72
N ALA A 418 -23.54 -2.60 11.37
CA ALA A 418 -22.26 -3.00 11.96
C ALA A 418 -21.19 -2.14 11.33
N TYR A 419 -20.32 -1.52 12.12
CA TYR A 419 -19.13 -0.88 11.57
C TYR A 419 -17.91 -1.68 11.97
N THR A 420 -17.15 -2.12 10.97
CA THR A 420 -15.98 -2.98 11.17
C THR A 420 -14.80 -2.38 10.44
N LEU A 421 -13.67 -2.25 11.13
CA LEU A 421 -12.40 -1.96 10.49
C LEU A 421 -11.91 -3.22 9.76
N LYS A 422 -11.82 -3.15 8.42
CA LYS A 422 -11.32 -4.23 7.56
C LYS A 422 -9.99 -3.80 6.91
N PRO A 423 -9.09 -4.74 6.60
CA PRO A 423 -7.88 -4.43 5.87
C PRO A 423 -8.18 -4.04 4.41
N VAL A 424 -7.26 -3.32 3.79
CA VAL A 424 -7.30 -3.07 2.33
C VAL A 424 -6.82 -4.27 1.51
N THR A 425 -6.21 -5.26 2.15
CA THR A 425 -5.75 -6.52 1.53
C THR A 425 -6.90 -7.45 1.16
N ASP A 426 -6.64 -8.46 0.32
CA ASP A 426 -7.64 -9.47 -0.08
C ASP A 426 -7.88 -10.56 0.98
N SER A 427 -7.48 -10.33 2.23
CA SER A 427 -7.71 -11.26 3.34
C SER A 427 -8.47 -10.57 4.46
N GLU A 428 -9.10 -11.33 5.34
CA GLU A 428 -9.72 -10.81 6.58
C GLU A 428 -8.70 -10.39 7.65
N ASN A 429 -7.40 -10.44 7.32
CA ASN A 429 -6.33 -10.19 8.26
C ASN A 429 -5.86 -8.74 8.24
N ILE A 430 -5.85 -8.13 9.41
CA ILE A 430 -5.20 -6.86 9.70
C ILE A 430 -3.71 -7.15 9.95
N TYR A 431 -2.87 -6.78 8.96
CA TYR A 431 -1.42 -6.91 9.04
C TYR A 431 -0.81 -5.64 9.64
N ALA A 432 -0.11 -5.82 10.76
CA ALA A 432 0.73 -4.81 11.39
C ALA A 432 1.97 -5.47 11.99
N LYS A 433 3.07 -4.73 12.10
CA LYS A 433 4.30 -5.16 12.77
C LYS A 433 4.45 -4.48 14.14
N ASP A 434 5.08 -5.19 15.08
CA ASP A 434 5.31 -4.79 16.47
C ASP A 434 3.97 -4.59 17.20
N ASN A 435 3.66 -3.43 17.80
CA ASN A 435 2.35 -3.22 18.43
C ASN A 435 1.56 -2.11 17.74
N MET A 436 0.24 -2.28 17.70
CA MET A 436 -0.70 -1.35 17.09
C MET A 436 -1.94 -1.20 17.97
N PHE A 437 -2.33 0.06 18.19
CA PHE A 437 -3.47 0.46 18.99
C PHE A 437 -4.35 1.34 18.12
N VAL A 438 -5.64 1.00 18.02
CA VAL A 438 -6.58 1.73 17.16
C VAL A 438 -7.68 2.30 18.00
N PHE A 439 -7.81 3.63 17.95
CA PHE A 439 -8.85 4.39 18.64
C PHE A 439 -9.83 4.94 17.64
N VAL A 440 -11.13 4.89 17.97
CA VAL A 440 -12.20 5.48 17.18
C VAL A 440 -13.01 6.36 18.12
N TYR A 441 -13.17 7.65 17.82
CA TYR A 441 -13.85 8.58 18.72
C TYR A 441 -14.45 9.77 17.98
N PRO A 442 -15.53 10.40 18.51
CA PRO A 442 -16.10 11.62 17.94
C PRO A 442 -15.11 12.77 17.87
N LYS A 443 -15.19 13.62 16.84
CA LYS A 443 -14.26 14.76 16.70
C LYS A 443 -14.43 15.84 17.76
N ASP A 444 -15.61 15.93 18.37
CA ASP A 444 -15.95 16.87 19.44
C ASP A 444 -15.55 16.37 20.83
N VAL A 445 -15.03 15.15 20.93
CA VAL A 445 -14.48 14.60 22.18
C VAL A 445 -12.98 14.90 22.26
N GLU A 446 -12.57 15.53 23.36
CA GLU A 446 -11.17 15.62 23.76
C GLU A 446 -10.79 14.36 24.54
N LEU A 447 -9.80 13.64 24.03
CA LEU A 447 -9.25 12.46 24.72
C LEU A 447 -8.20 12.89 25.75
N THR A 448 -8.29 12.32 26.94
CA THR A 448 -7.40 12.51 28.09
C THR A 448 -6.99 11.15 28.65
N ASP A 449 -6.09 11.13 29.63
CA ASP A 449 -5.67 9.90 30.31
C ASP A 449 -6.82 9.19 31.05
N ASP A 450 -7.91 9.90 31.34
CA ASP A 450 -9.06 9.36 32.06
C ASP A 450 -10.06 8.64 31.16
N ASN A 451 -10.15 9.00 29.87
CA ASN A 451 -11.24 8.54 28.99
C ASN A 451 -10.80 7.80 27.72
N TYR A 452 -9.52 7.90 27.30
CA TYR A 452 -9.10 7.39 25.99
C TYR A 452 -9.31 5.87 25.81
N MET A 453 -9.29 5.12 26.92
CA MET A 453 -9.50 3.67 26.90
C MET A 453 -10.95 3.26 26.61
N ASP A 454 -11.92 4.16 26.73
CA ASP A 454 -13.31 3.94 26.31
C ASP A 454 -13.44 3.90 24.78
N TYR A 455 -12.47 4.52 24.09
CA TYR A 455 -12.43 4.67 22.64
C TYR A 455 -11.42 3.73 21.96
N LEU A 456 -10.81 2.81 22.72
CA LEU A 456 -9.92 1.78 22.17
C LEU A 456 -10.77 0.75 21.41
N ALA A 457 -10.71 0.78 20.08
CA ALA A 457 -11.40 -0.19 19.24
C ALA A 457 -10.72 -1.56 19.35
N PHE A 458 -9.40 -1.60 19.28
CA PHE A 458 -8.61 -2.80 19.56
C PHE A 458 -7.15 -2.43 19.73
N TRP A 459 -6.38 -3.35 20.30
CA TRP A 459 -4.94 -3.35 20.15
C TRP A 459 -4.42 -4.76 19.94
N THR A 460 -3.29 -4.87 19.26
CA THR A 460 -2.63 -6.14 18.97
C THR A 460 -1.13 -5.92 18.84
N GLY A 461 -0.34 -6.99 18.83
CA GLY A 461 1.08 -6.87 18.56
C GLY A 461 1.97 -7.95 19.11
N SER A 462 3.28 -7.83 18.87
CA SER A 462 4.31 -8.77 19.32
C SER A 462 4.29 -9.06 20.83
N LEU A 463 3.86 -8.10 21.66
CA LEU A 463 3.70 -8.31 23.10
C LEU A 463 2.40 -9.06 23.46
N ALA A 464 1.47 -9.20 22.51
CA ALA A 464 0.29 -10.06 22.67
C ALA A 464 0.64 -11.55 22.66
N ASP A 465 1.79 -11.95 22.11
CA ASP A 465 2.29 -13.33 22.16
C ASP A 465 3.07 -13.64 23.43
N ALA A 466 3.37 -12.63 24.26
CA ALA A 466 4.00 -12.81 25.55
C ALA A 466 3.02 -13.44 26.57
N GLY A 467 3.52 -13.92 27.72
CA GLY A 467 2.69 -14.59 28.74
C GLY A 467 1.54 -13.69 29.27
N GLU A 468 0.51 -14.28 29.88
CA GLU A 468 -0.78 -13.60 30.22
C GLU A 468 -0.66 -12.18 30.83
N LYS A 469 0.33 -11.94 31.70
CA LYS A 469 0.55 -10.62 32.34
C LYS A 469 1.04 -9.53 31.38
N GLU A 470 1.69 -9.91 30.29
CA GLU A 470 2.28 -8.99 29.30
C GLU A 470 1.32 -8.72 28.13
N ARG A 471 0.14 -9.37 28.11
CA ARG A 471 -0.91 -9.21 27.10
C ARG A 471 -1.94 -8.10 27.39
N THR A 472 -1.67 -7.22 28.35
CA THR A 472 -2.63 -6.17 28.75
C THR A 472 -2.08 -4.78 28.53
N PHE A 473 -2.88 -3.91 27.94
CA PHE A 473 -2.64 -2.48 27.79
C PHE A 473 -3.65 -1.75 28.65
N HIS A 474 -3.20 -1.18 29.78
CA HIS A 474 -4.06 -0.54 30.79
C HIS A 474 -5.30 -1.38 31.16
N GLY A 475 -5.09 -2.67 31.39
CA GLY A 475 -6.16 -3.61 31.76
C GLY A 475 -6.99 -4.17 30.61
N ARG A 476 -6.81 -3.71 29.36
CA ARG A 476 -7.43 -4.32 28.17
C ARG A 476 -6.53 -5.39 27.58
N THR A 477 -7.04 -6.61 27.43
CA THR A 477 -6.33 -7.71 26.76
C THR A 477 -6.19 -7.44 25.26
N ALA A 478 -5.05 -7.82 24.68
CA ALA A 478 -4.82 -7.75 23.25
C ALA A 478 -5.76 -8.64 22.43
N SER A 479 -6.10 -8.21 21.21
CA SER A 479 -6.66 -9.09 20.19
C SER A 479 -5.60 -10.10 19.73
N ASN A 480 -6.04 -11.34 19.48
CA ASN A 480 -5.18 -12.44 19.04
C ASN A 480 -4.28 -12.01 17.87
N TYR A 481 -2.98 -12.16 18.08
CA TYR A 481 -1.94 -11.84 17.11
C TYR A 481 -1.28 -13.15 16.71
N THR A 482 -1.02 -13.34 15.42
CA THR A 482 -0.51 -14.61 14.91
C THR A 482 0.45 -14.37 13.75
N GLN A 483 1.52 -15.14 13.71
CA GLN A 483 2.48 -15.09 12.63
C GLN A 483 2.18 -16.15 11.57
N ARG A 484 2.05 -15.71 10.32
CA ARG A 484 2.03 -16.61 9.17
C ARG A 484 3.46 -17.01 8.79
N THR A 485 3.71 -18.32 8.72
CA THR A 485 4.96 -18.90 8.20
C THR A 485 4.65 -19.96 7.13
N PRO A 486 5.24 -19.92 5.91
CA PRO A 486 6.23 -18.94 5.44
C PRO A 486 5.63 -17.54 5.19
N VAL A 487 6.48 -16.51 5.28
CA VAL A 487 6.13 -15.12 4.97
C VAL A 487 6.10 -14.93 3.46
N GLU A 488 4.94 -14.62 2.90
CA GLU A 488 4.74 -14.44 1.47
C GLU A 488 3.81 -13.26 1.17
N ASN A 489 3.89 -12.74 -0.07
CA ASN A 489 2.91 -11.80 -0.62
C ASN A 489 2.76 -10.53 0.24
N VAL A 490 1.52 -10.10 0.51
CA VAL A 490 1.20 -8.92 1.32
C VAL A 490 1.56 -9.08 2.80
N SER A 491 1.97 -10.27 3.26
CA SER A 491 2.42 -10.43 4.65
C SER A 491 3.90 -10.03 4.85
N VAL A 492 4.64 -9.73 3.77
CA VAL A 492 6.07 -9.38 3.80
C VAL A 492 6.37 -8.12 4.60
N LEU A 493 5.45 -7.15 4.59
CA LEU A 493 5.62 -5.88 5.30
C LEU A 493 5.72 -6.08 6.81
N THR A 494 5.06 -7.12 7.32
CA THR A 494 4.82 -7.34 8.74
C THR A 494 5.44 -8.63 9.26
N ASP A 495 6.38 -9.21 8.52
CA ASP A 495 7.01 -10.49 8.83
C ASP A 495 5.98 -11.61 9.10
N GLY A 496 4.85 -11.58 8.40
CA GLY A 496 3.78 -12.58 8.57
C GLY A 496 2.76 -12.25 9.66
N TRP A 497 3.02 -11.25 10.51
CA TRP A 497 2.18 -10.96 11.66
C TRP A 497 0.86 -10.27 11.30
N HIS A 498 -0.22 -10.75 11.94
CA HIS A 498 -1.57 -10.27 11.70
C HIS A 498 -2.56 -10.60 12.83
N MET A 499 -3.72 -9.96 12.80
CA MET A 499 -4.93 -10.35 13.55
C MET A 499 -6.15 -10.44 12.62
N THR A 500 -7.23 -11.12 13.03
CA THR A 500 -8.49 -11.15 12.27
C THR A 500 -9.27 -9.85 12.46
N ALA A 501 -9.83 -9.31 11.37
CA ALA A 501 -10.61 -8.08 11.39
C ALA A 501 -11.87 -8.15 12.25
N ALA A 502 -12.52 -9.31 12.37
CA ALA A 502 -13.72 -9.49 13.19
C ALA A 502 -13.52 -9.19 14.69
N SER A 503 -12.28 -9.12 15.17
CA SER A 503 -11.94 -8.94 16.59
C SER A 503 -11.77 -7.47 17.02
N ASN A 504 -12.50 -6.52 16.41
CA ASN A 504 -12.43 -5.10 16.77
C ASN A 504 -13.77 -4.50 17.25
N ASN A 505 -13.66 -3.50 18.13
CA ASN A 505 -14.78 -2.85 18.81
C ASN A 505 -15.21 -1.51 18.18
N ALA A 506 -14.83 -1.22 16.93
CA ALA A 506 -15.14 0.07 16.29
C ALA A 506 -16.65 0.32 16.21
N GLY A 507 -17.43 -0.71 15.89
CA GLY A 507 -18.88 -0.64 15.76
C GLY A 507 -19.59 -0.25 17.05
N SER A 508 -19.22 -0.86 18.18
CA SER A 508 -19.83 -0.55 19.48
C SER A 508 -19.55 0.90 19.88
N ILE A 509 -18.33 1.39 19.65
CA ILE A 509 -17.97 2.78 19.96
C ILE A 509 -18.78 3.75 19.09
N ILE A 510 -18.89 3.48 17.79
CA ILE A 510 -19.69 4.30 16.87
C ILE A 510 -21.18 4.34 17.29
N ALA A 511 -21.72 3.21 17.75
CA ALA A 511 -23.11 3.09 18.20
C ALA A 511 -23.38 3.72 19.58
N SER A 512 -22.34 3.95 20.38
CA SER A 512 -22.45 4.49 21.76
C SER A 512 -22.62 6.01 21.84
N THR A 513 -22.51 6.72 20.72
CA THR A 513 -22.60 8.19 20.67
C THR A 513 -23.62 8.61 19.62
N ASP A 514 -24.03 9.88 19.57
CA ASP A 514 -24.86 10.46 18.48
C ASP A 514 -24.04 11.23 17.45
N ALA A 515 -22.71 11.21 17.58
CA ALA A 515 -21.81 11.93 16.68
C ALA A 515 -21.92 11.46 15.22
N SER A 516 -21.64 12.36 14.30
CA SER A 516 -21.55 12.05 12.86
C SER A 516 -20.12 12.07 12.34
N ASP A 517 -19.26 12.89 12.96
CA ASP A 517 -17.87 13.06 12.55
C ASP A 517 -16.94 12.38 13.56
N TYR A 518 -16.02 11.57 13.04
CA TYR A 518 -15.13 10.75 13.85
C TYR A 518 -13.67 10.90 13.43
N TYR A 519 -12.80 10.67 14.39
CA TYR A 519 -11.41 10.34 14.18
C TYR A 519 -11.20 8.82 14.29
N VAL A 520 -10.25 8.31 13.50
CA VAL A 520 -9.58 7.05 13.76
C VAL A 520 -8.10 7.31 13.95
N ASP A 521 -7.57 7.07 15.14
CA ASP A 521 -6.13 7.16 15.41
C ASP A 521 -5.54 5.76 15.43
N VAL A 522 -4.51 5.55 14.61
CA VAL A 522 -3.67 4.36 14.66
C VAL A 522 -2.34 4.76 15.27
N ILE A 523 -2.04 4.16 16.41
CA ILE A 523 -0.78 4.32 17.13
C ILE A 523 0.02 3.03 16.94
N SER A 524 1.23 3.14 16.42
CA SER A 524 2.17 2.02 16.38
C SER A 524 3.34 2.26 17.31
N THR A 525 3.81 1.20 17.95
CA THR A 525 5.05 1.21 18.73
C THR A 525 6.03 0.23 18.12
N THR A 526 7.24 0.72 17.83
CA THR A 526 8.31 -0.07 17.22
C THR A 526 9.60 0.11 18.02
N ASP A 527 10.09 -0.99 18.58
CA ASP A 527 11.40 -1.11 19.24
C ASP A 527 12.43 -1.82 18.35
N SER A 528 11.98 -2.52 17.32
CA SER A 528 12.80 -3.11 16.25
C SER A 528 13.38 -2.03 15.32
N SER A 529 14.17 -2.37 14.31
CA SER A 529 14.74 -1.35 13.40
C SER A 529 13.71 -0.74 12.45
N ASN A 530 12.58 -1.40 12.24
CA ASN A 530 11.59 -1.07 11.21
C ASN A 530 10.19 -1.56 11.59
N GLY A 531 9.17 -0.84 11.16
CA GLY A 531 7.79 -1.28 11.28
C GLY A 531 6.97 -0.92 10.06
N GLY A 532 5.77 -1.45 10.01
CA GLY A 532 4.82 -1.15 8.96
C GLY A 532 3.45 -1.76 9.20
N MET A 533 2.48 -1.25 8.45
CA MET A 533 1.11 -1.75 8.44
C MET A 533 0.45 -1.53 7.08
N TYR A 534 -0.64 -2.24 6.85
CA TYR A 534 -1.58 -1.91 5.79
C TYR A 534 -2.67 -0.99 6.32
N ARG A 535 -3.15 -0.08 5.47
CA ARG A 535 -4.28 0.80 5.76
C ARG A 535 -5.52 -0.03 6.11
N PHE A 536 -6.39 0.52 6.97
CA PHE A 536 -7.74 0.01 7.18
C PHE A 536 -8.77 0.79 6.36
N LYS A 537 -9.83 0.09 5.96
CA LYS A 537 -11.09 0.69 5.52
C LYS A 537 -12.14 0.45 6.59
N LEU A 538 -13.03 1.41 6.77
CA LEU A 538 -14.21 1.23 7.59
C LEU A 538 -15.33 0.73 6.69
N VAL A 539 -15.91 -0.42 7.03
CA VAL A 539 -17.03 -0.99 6.28
C VAL A 539 -18.25 -1.00 7.18
N LYS A 540 -19.39 -0.56 6.63
CA LYS A 540 -20.70 -0.70 7.25
C LYS A 540 -21.46 -1.85 6.61
N GLU A 541 -22.02 -2.72 7.44
CA GLU A 541 -22.85 -3.85 7.00
C GLU A 541 -24.23 -3.69 7.63
N LYS A 542 -25.29 -3.79 6.82
CA LYS A 542 -26.65 -3.63 7.33
C LYS A 542 -26.94 -4.80 8.26
N LYS A 543 -27.29 -4.52 9.50
CA LYS A 543 -27.71 -5.54 10.45
C LYS A 543 -29.21 -5.78 10.34
N GLU A 544 -29.60 -7.04 10.40
CA GLU A 544 -30.99 -7.39 10.63
C GLU A 544 -31.43 -6.87 11.99
N LYS A 545 -32.67 -6.36 12.05
CA LYS A 545 -33.23 -5.80 13.27
C LYS A 545 -34.46 -6.56 13.69
N THR A 546 -34.53 -6.82 14.98
CA THR A 546 -35.73 -7.30 15.64
C THR A 546 -36.43 -6.11 16.26
N GLN A 547 -37.74 -6.03 16.07
CA GLN A 547 -38.54 -5.01 16.74
C GLN A 547 -38.88 -5.46 18.15
N PHE A 548 -38.61 -4.60 19.13
CA PHE A 548 -39.04 -4.76 20.51
C PHE A 548 -39.97 -3.61 20.86
N THR A 549 -41.22 -3.92 21.23
CA THR A 549 -42.25 -2.90 21.49
C THR A 549 -42.87 -3.14 22.85
N PHE A 550 -43.00 -2.07 23.64
CA PHE A 550 -43.80 -2.06 24.87
C PHE A 550 -44.66 -0.80 24.96
N ARG A 551 -45.50 -0.74 25.99
CA ARG A 551 -46.36 0.42 26.25
C ARG A 551 -46.01 1.04 27.59
N ASN A 552 -45.74 2.33 27.60
CA ASN A 552 -45.66 3.13 28.80
C ASN A 552 -47.07 3.52 29.24
N LEU A 553 -47.49 3.05 30.41
CA LEU A 553 -48.85 3.19 30.91
C LEU A 553 -48.87 3.95 32.23
N ASP A 554 -49.89 4.79 32.39
CA ASP A 554 -50.28 5.30 33.70
C ASP A 554 -50.70 4.15 34.62
N THR A 555 -50.11 4.10 35.82
CA THR A 555 -50.36 3.02 36.77
C THR A 555 -51.83 2.91 37.20
N ASN A 556 -52.54 4.03 37.31
CA ASN A 556 -53.92 4.11 37.78
C ASN A 556 -54.91 4.01 36.62
N ALA A 557 -54.73 4.84 35.59
CA ALA A 557 -55.65 4.94 34.47
C ALA A 557 -55.47 3.82 33.43
N LYS A 558 -54.34 3.11 33.45
CA LYS A 558 -53.95 2.08 32.45
C LYS A 558 -53.99 2.60 31.00
N THR A 559 -53.88 3.92 30.82
CA THR A 559 -53.83 4.59 29.52
C THR A 559 -52.39 4.91 29.14
N GLY A 560 -52.15 4.99 27.84
CA GLY A 560 -50.84 5.29 27.30
C GLY A 560 -50.36 6.71 27.61
N LYS A 561 -49.04 6.87 27.74
CA LYS A 561 -48.39 8.16 27.97
C LYS A 561 -47.26 8.40 26.99
N GLY A 562 -47.45 9.39 26.12
CA GLY A 562 -46.43 9.90 25.20
C GLY A 562 -45.45 10.84 25.88
N GLY A 563 -44.25 10.95 25.32
CA GLY A 563 -43.22 11.91 25.76
C GLY A 563 -42.17 11.37 26.74
N ALA A 564 -42.27 10.10 27.13
CA ALA A 564 -41.23 9.43 27.92
C ALA A 564 -40.09 8.95 27.02
N VAL A 565 -38.83 9.04 27.47
CA VAL A 565 -37.66 8.53 26.73
C VAL A 565 -37.07 7.36 27.49
N PHE A 566 -36.85 6.28 26.75
CA PHE A 566 -36.27 5.04 27.24
C PHE A 566 -34.98 4.73 26.51
N GLU A 567 -34.09 4.06 27.21
CA GLU A 567 -32.78 3.68 26.73
C GLU A 567 -32.50 2.20 27.02
N LEU A 568 -32.01 1.46 26.02
CA LEU A 568 -31.52 0.09 26.15
C LEU A 568 -30.00 0.09 26.13
N TYR A 569 -29.41 -0.63 27.07
CA TYR A 569 -27.96 -0.75 27.26
C TYR A 569 -27.52 -2.21 27.20
N LYS A 570 -26.46 -2.48 26.42
CA LYS A 570 -25.75 -3.76 26.45
C LYS A 570 -24.32 -3.58 25.94
N ASP A 571 -23.31 -3.98 26.72
CA ASP A 571 -21.89 -4.00 26.28
C ASP A 571 -21.41 -2.68 25.63
N GLY A 572 -21.90 -1.54 26.11
CA GLY A 572 -21.60 -0.21 25.54
C GLY A 572 -22.44 0.21 24.32
N VAL A 573 -23.29 -0.68 23.79
CA VAL A 573 -24.29 -0.35 22.77
C VAL A 573 -25.51 0.29 23.41
N HIS A 574 -25.99 1.38 22.81
CA HIS A 574 -27.10 2.19 23.27
C HIS A 574 -28.19 2.32 22.21
N TYR A 575 -29.45 2.15 22.62
CA TYR A 575 -30.61 2.50 21.80
C TYR A 575 -31.50 3.45 22.58
N SER A 576 -32.05 4.46 21.93
CA SER A 576 -33.06 5.36 22.51
C SER A 576 -34.37 5.27 21.73
N ALA A 577 -35.49 5.26 22.44
CA ALA A 577 -36.81 5.38 21.86
C ALA A 577 -37.71 6.23 22.76
N GLN A 578 -38.56 7.04 22.14
CA GLN A 578 -39.55 7.85 22.85
C GLN A 578 -40.93 7.21 22.74
N SER A 579 -41.73 7.29 23.80
CA SER A 579 -43.13 6.89 23.72
C SER A 579 -43.93 7.83 22.81
N GLU A 580 -44.62 7.22 21.86
CA GLU A 580 -45.50 7.88 20.91
C GLU A 580 -46.88 8.12 21.54
N ASP A 581 -47.49 9.24 21.18
CA ASP A 581 -48.92 9.56 21.26
C ASP A 581 -49.67 9.21 22.57
N LYS A 582 -51.00 9.00 22.50
CA LYS A 582 -51.87 8.66 23.64
C LYS A 582 -51.91 7.15 23.94
N GLU A 583 -51.32 6.32 23.06
CA GLU A 583 -51.19 4.88 23.26
C GLU A 583 -49.95 4.52 24.08
N GLY A 584 -48.99 5.44 24.19
CA GLY A 584 -47.78 5.29 24.99
C GLY A 584 -46.82 4.26 24.41
N ARG A 585 -46.88 4.00 23.10
CA ARG A 585 -46.12 2.94 22.45
C ARG A 585 -44.65 3.33 22.35
N VAL A 586 -43.76 2.46 22.78
CA VAL A 586 -42.31 2.62 22.65
C VAL A 586 -41.81 1.49 21.78
N THR A 587 -41.16 1.83 20.67
CA THR A 587 -40.65 0.86 19.70
C THR A 587 -39.15 0.99 19.57
N PHE A 588 -38.43 -0.07 19.92
CA PHE A 588 -37.01 -0.22 19.66
C PHE A 588 -36.81 -1.11 18.43
N ASN A 589 -35.84 -0.73 17.59
CA ASN A 589 -35.36 -1.60 16.52
C ASN A 589 -33.93 -2.02 16.90
N ILE A 590 -33.82 -3.15 17.58
CA ILE A 590 -32.56 -3.69 18.10
C ILE A 590 -31.90 -4.59 17.07
N VAL A 591 -30.57 -4.57 17.03
CA VAL A 591 -29.80 -5.47 16.17
C VAL A 591 -30.00 -6.93 16.62
N LYS A 592 -30.23 -7.84 15.66
CA LYS A 592 -30.27 -9.27 15.97
C LYS A 592 -28.88 -9.72 16.48
N PRO A 593 -28.79 -10.40 17.64
CA PRO A 593 -27.54 -10.99 18.12
C PRO A 593 -26.96 -11.98 17.10
N GLU A 594 -25.65 -11.92 16.88
CA GLU A 594 -24.94 -12.87 16.01
C GLU A 594 -24.71 -14.19 16.76
N GLY A 595 -25.07 -15.32 16.15
CA GLY A 595 -24.80 -16.66 16.72
C GLY A 595 -25.69 -17.08 17.90
N SER A 596 -26.70 -16.28 18.26
CA SER A 596 -27.71 -16.63 19.27
C SER A 596 -29.07 -16.09 18.85
N ASP A 597 -30.16 -16.79 19.19
CA ASP A 597 -31.52 -16.26 19.05
C ASP A 597 -32.00 -15.53 20.32
N THR A 598 -31.14 -15.43 21.36
CA THR A 598 -31.46 -14.80 22.64
C THR A 598 -30.38 -13.82 23.09
N ASP A 599 -30.79 -12.74 23.75
CA ASP A 599 -29.88 -11.71 24.27
C ASP A 599 -30.50 -10.95 25.44
N VAL A 600 -29.66 -10.27 26.24
CA VAL A 600 -30.08 -9.55 27.45
C VAL A 600 -29.67 -8.08 27.36
N TYR A 601 -30.63 -7.18 27.61
CA TYR A 601 -30.44 -5.73 27.62
C TYR A 601 -30.92 -5.15 28.94
N THR A 602 -30.31 -4.06 29.38
CA THR A 602 -30.84 -3.25 30.49
C THR A 602 -31.69 -2.11 29.92
N LEU A 603 -32.98 -2.07 30.26
CA LEU A 603 -33.87 -0.96 29.91
C LEU A 603 -33.92 0.06 31.05
N LYS A 604 -33.79 1.35 30.71
CA LYS A 604 -33.86 2.47 31.65
C LYS A 604 -34.72 3.60 31.08
N GLU A 605 -35.65 4.12 31.88
CA GLU A 605 -36.31 5.39 31.57
C GLU A 605 -35.36 6.54 31.92
N THR A 606 -35.04 7.39 30.94
CA THR A 606 -34.13 8.53 31.13
C THR A 606 -34.84 9.87 31.18
N LYS A 607 -36.08 9.92 30.67
CA LYS A 607 -36.95 11.09 30.78
C LYS A 607 -38.40 10.66 30.98
N ALA A 608 -38.99 11.10 32.07
CA ALA A 608 -40.40 10.90 32.36
C ALA A 608 -41.30 11.71 31.41
N PRO A 609 -42.53 11.23 31.16
CA PRO A 609 -43.55 12.03 30.52
C PRO A 609 -43.99 13.19 31.44
N GLU A 610 -44.51 14.27 30.85
CA GLU A 610 -44.90 15.47 31.59
C GLU A 610 -45.91 15.16 32.71
N GLY A 611 -45.63 15.61 33.94
CA GLY A 611 -46.46 15.37 35.12
C GLY A 611 -46.20 14.04 35.86
N TYR A 612 -45.15 13.29 35.48
CA TYR A 612 -44.73 12.04 36.13
C TYR A 612 -43.28 12.13 36.61
N ASP A 613 -42.95 11.38 37.67
CA ASP A 613 -41.58 11.23 38.16
C ASP A 613 -40.84 10.16 37.34
N ASN A 614 -39.50 10.28 37.21
CA ASN A 614 -38.68 9.27 36.54
C ASN A 614 -38.82 7.91 37.23
N GLY A 615 -39.38 6.93 36.53
CA GLY A 615 -39.50 5.56 36.98
C GLY A 615 -38.13 4.88 36.97
N MET A 616 -37.36 5.04 38.04
CA MET A 616 -36.07 4.35 38.18
C MET A 616 -36.31 2.90 38.61
N LEU A 617 -36.69 2.02 37.67
CA LEU A 617 -36.74 0.58 37.89
C LEU A 617 -35.93 -0.14 36.79
N PRO A 618 -34.91 -0.94 37.15
CA PRO A 618 -34.24 -1.80 36.19
C PRO A 618 -35.20 -2.93 35.79
N PHE A 619 -35.61 -2.94 34.53
CA PHE A 619 -36.21 -4.13 33.93
C PHE A 619 -35.07 -5.04 33.45
N ARG A 620 -35.07 -6.29 33.92
CA ARG A 620 -34.18 -7.35 33.44
C ARG A 620 -34.83 -8.13 32.31
#